data_AF-A0AA39TTQ5-F1
#
_entry.id   AF-A0AA39TTQ5-F1
#
_cell.length_a   1.000
_cell.length_b   1.000
_cell.length_c   1.000
_cell.angle_alpha   90.00
_cell.angle_beta   90.00
_cell.angle_gamma   90.00
#
_symmetry.space_group_name_H-M   'P 1'
#
loop_
_entity.id
_entity.type
_entity.pdbx_description
1 polymer ?
#
loop_
_entity_poly.entity_id
_entity_poly.type
_entity_poly.pdbx_seq_one_letter_code
_entity_poly.pdbx_strand_id
1 'polypeptide(L)'
;MQMGQSLEAFLQWKSLVSLLFGCVEAPFHTRSQLFTKFIKVIYYQLKYGLQKDRSDVQTGASALLDDSWLSADSFLHRLCKDFFLLVQEASVVDGDLLSWTRKVKELLENSLGWEFQHSSAVDGMYFEEGDEYAPVVEMLDEPSTDEAASA
;
A
#
# COMPACT_ATOMS: atom_id res chain seq x y z
N MET A 1 -8.00 5.52 -19.54
CA MET A 1 -7.23 6.67 -19.02
C MET A 1 -5.77 6.26 -18.99
N GLN A 2 -4.94 6.94 -19.76
CA GLN A 2 -3.51 6.67 -19.85
C GLN A 2 -2.84 7.37 -18.66
N MET A 3 -2.53 6.60 -17.61
CA MET A 3 -1.72 7.08 -16.48
C MET A 3 -0.39 7.61 -17.04
N GLY A 4 0.01 8.83 -16.69
CA GLY A 4 1.34 9.37 -17.02
C GLY A 4 1.41 10.56 -17.99
N GLN A 5 0.30 11.01 -18.58
CA GLN A 5 0.31 12.23 -19.43
C GLN A 5 0.02 13.53 -18.64
N SER A 6 -0.53 13.42 -17.42
CA SER A 6 -0.77 14.53 -16.50
C SER A 6 -0.49 14.12 -15.07
N LEU A 7 0.38 14.89 -14.39
CA LEU A 7 0.72 14.70 -12.97
C LEU A 7 -0.52 14.88 -12.08
N GLU A 8 -1.36 15.85 -12.38
CA GLU A 8 -2.58 16.11 -11.61
C GLU A 8 -3.55 14.93 -11.68
N ALA A 9 -3.76 14.36 -12.87
CA ALA A 9 -4.61 13.18 -13.03
C ALA A 9 -4.07 11.98 -12.23
N PHE A 10 -2.75 11.83 -12.16
CA PHE A 10 -2.11 10.80 -11.34
C PHE A 10 -2.34 11.03 -9.84
N LEU A 11 -2.14 12.25 -9.34
CA LEU A 11 -2.37 12.58 -7.92
C LEU A 11 -3.83 12.37 -7.52
N GLN A 12 -4.77 12.70 -8.41
CA GLN A 12 -6.20 12.44 -8.21
C GLN A 12 -6.49 10.94 -8.13
N TRP A 13 -5.93 10.15 -9.07
CA TRP A 13 -6.07 8.70 -9.02
C TRP A 13 -5.46 8.11 -7.75
N LYS A 14 -4.25 8.52 -7.37
CA LYS A 14 -3.58 8.08 -6.13
C LYS A 14 -4.43 8.39 -4.91
N SER A 15 -5.04 9.57 -4.84
CA SER A 15 -5.93 9.97 -3.74
C SER A 15 -7.18 9.10 -3.67
N LEU A 16 -7.80 8.80 -4.82
CA LEU A 16 -8.96 7.93 -4.89
C LEU A 16 -8.63 6.48 -4.48
N VAL A 17 -7.50 5.96 -4.95
CA VAL A 17 -6.99 4.63 -4.60
C VAL A 17 -6.73 4.54 -3.11
N SER A 18 -6.05 5.53 -2.54
CA SER A 18 -5.75 5.59 -1.10
C SER A 18 -7.03 5.65 -0.26
N LEU A 19 -8.01 6.47 -0.66
CA LEU A 19 -9.30 6.58 0.03
C LEU A 19 -10.05 5.24 0.06
N LEU A 20 -10.12 4.56 -1.09
CA LEU A 20 -10.87 3.31 -1.19
C LEU A 20 -10.14 2.18 -0.45
N PHE A 21 -8.85 1.99 -0.68
CA PHE A 21 -8.09 0.95 0.03
C PHE A 21 -7.99 1.21 1.55
N GLY A 22 -8.10 2.45 2.02
CA GLY A 22 -8.12 2.79 3.44
C GLY A 22 -9.45 2.53 4.16
N CYS A 23 -10.50 2.10 3.46
CA CYS A 23 -11.80 1.82 4.07
C CYS A 23 -11.82 0.44 4.73
N VAL A 24 -12.08 0.37 6.04
CA VAL A 24 -12.08 -0.87 6.82
C VAL A 24 -13.44 -1.59 6.92
N GLU A 25 -14.55 -0.84 6.94
CA GLU A 25 -15.90 -1.41 7.11
C GLU A 25 -16.73 -1.44 5.82
N ALA A 26 -16.62 -0.38 5.01
CA ALA A 26 -17.40 -0.22 3.79
C ALA A 26 -17.27 -1.38 2.76
N PRO A 27 -16.10 -2.03 2.60
CA PRO A 27 -15.97 -3.17 1.69
C PRO A 27 -16.84 -4.36 2.07
N PHE A 28 -17.12 -4.56 3.37
CA PHE A 28 -17.77 -5.77 3.88
C PHE A 28 -19.23 -5.57 4.25
N HIS A 29 -19.63 -4.35 4.64
CA HIS A 29 -20.94 -4.14 5.27
C HIS A 29 -21.91 -3.30 4.45
N THR A 30 -21.45 -2.21 3.83
CA THR A 30 -22.36 -1.21 3.24
C THR A 30 -22.22 -1.06 1.73
N ARG A 31 -21.06 -1.34 1.15
CA ARG A 31 -20.75 -1.00 -0.26
C ARG A 31 -19.94 -2.08 -1.00
N SER A 32 -20.10 -3.36 -0.65
CA SER A 32 -19.33 -4.47 -1.24
C SER A 32 -19.28 -4.45 -2.77
N GLN A 33 -20.40 -4.20 -3.46
CA GLN A 33 -20.42 -4.14 -4.93
C GLN A 33 -19.58 -3.00 -5.53
N LEU A 34 -19.51 -1.85 -4.85
CA LEU A 34 -18.66 -0.74 -5.28
C LEU A 34 -17.20 -1.16 -5.19
N PHE A 35 -16.81 -1.81 -4.09
CA PHE A 35 -15.46 -2.34 -3.90
C PHE A 35 -15.12 -3.42 -4.92
N THR A 36 -16.03 -4.36 -5.20
CA THR A 36 -15.83 -5.39 -6.23
C THR A 36 -15.56 -4.75 -7.60
N LYS A 37 -16.33 -3.72 -7.98
CA LYS A 37 -16.12 -2.99 -9.24
C LYS A 37 -14.81 -2.21 -9.23
N PHE A 38 -14.48 -1.57 -8.11
CA PHE A 38 -13.23 -0.85 -7.95
C PHE A 38 -12.01 -1.76 -8.10
N ILE A 39 -11.97 -2.89 -7.39
CA ILE A 39 -10.88 -3.88 -7.47
C ILE A 39 -10.75 -4.42 -8.90
N LYS A 40 -11.86 -4.67 -9.61
CA LYS A 40 -11.83 -5.02 -11.05
C LYS A 40 -11.15 -3.94 -11.89
N VAL A 41 -11.49 -2.66 -11.68
CA VAL A 41 -10.88 -1.54 -12.41
C VAL A 41 -9.38 -1.49 -12.14
N ILE A 42 -8.97 -1.59 -10.88
CA ILE A 42 -7.55 -1.61 -10.48
C ILE A 42 -6.82 -2.77 -11.14
N TYR A 43 -7.38 -3.99 -11.08
CA TYR A 43 -6.81 -5.16 -11.75
C TYR A 43 -6.52 -4.89 -13.23
N TYR A 44 -7.50 -4.38 -13.98
CA TYR A 44 -7.31 -4.13 -15.41
C TYR A 44 -6.36 -2.96 -15.70
N GLN A 45 -6.39 -1.91 -14.89
CA GLN A 45 -5.45 -0.78 -15.00
C GLN A 45 -4.00 -1.25 -14.81
N LEU A 46 -3.75 -2.01 -13.74
CA LEU A 46 -2.43 -2.57 -13.45
C LEU A 46 -2.03 -3.57 -14.51
N LYS A 47 -2.91 -4.52 -14.87
CA LYS A 47 -2.62 -5.54 -15.89
C LYS A 47 -2.21 -4.89 -17.21
N TYR A 48 -2.94 -3.88 -17.66
CA TYR A 48 -2.62 -3.18 -18.90
C TYR A 48 -1.34 -2.35 -18.77
N GLY A 49 -1.15 -1.63 -17.66
CA GLY A 49 0.06 -0.85 -17.41
C GLY A 49 1.33 -1.71 -17.43
N LEU A 50 1.29 -2.86 -16.76
CA LEU A 50 2.40 -3.80 -16.66
C LEU A 50 2.65 -4.58 -17.96
N GLN A 51 1.59 -4.93 -18.69
CA GLN A 51 1.73 -5.57 -20.01
C GLN A 51 2.32 -4.62 -21.05
N LYS A 52 1.92 -3.34 -21.00
CA LYS A 52 2.45 -2.32 -21.92
C LYS A 52 3.96 -2.22 -21.78
N ASP A 53 4.48 -2.16 -20.56
CA ASP A 53 5.93 -2.10 -20.32
C ASP A 53 6.67 -3.31 -20.91
N ARG A 54 6.18 -4.54 -20.71
CA ARG A 54 6.77 -5.75 -21.31
C ARG A 54 6.75 -5.78 -22.84
N SER A 55 5.75 -5.17 -23.48
CA SER A 55 5.66 -5.08 -24.93
C SER A 55 6.48 -3.94 -25.54
N ASP A 56 6.74 -2.88 -24.77
CA ASP A 56 7.42 -1.66 -25.23
C ASP A 56 8.95 -1.68 -25.01
N VAL A 57 9.48 -2.76 -24.40
CA VAL A 57 10.95 -3.01 -24.32
C VAL A 57 11.61 -3.03 -25.72
N GLN A 58 10.84 -3.20 -26.81
CA GLN A 58 11.33 -3.08 -28.19
C GLN A 58 11.20 -1.69 -28.82
N THR A 59 10.44 -0.74 -28.24
CA THR A 59 10.19 0.58 -28.86
C THR A 59 10.17 1.72 -27.83
N GLY A 60 11.20 1.85 -26.99
CA GLY A 60 11.65 3.13 -26.39
C GLY A 60 10.62 4.02 -25.64
N ALA A 61 9.42 3.51 -25.33
CA ALA A 61 8.31 4.26 -24.75
C ALA A 61 7.91 3.74 -23.34
N SER A 62 8.86 3.12 -22.62
CA SER A 62 8.81 2.83 -21.17
C SER A 62 8.80 4.08 -20.29
N ALA A 63 8.14 5.16 -20.69
CA ALA A 63 8.12 6.44 -19.96
C ALA A 63 6.84 6.67 -19.14
N LEU A 64 5.91 5.70 -19.09
CA LEU A 64 4.59 5.91 -18.45
C LEU A 64 4.48 5.36 -17.03
N LEU A 65 5.32 4.41 -16.64
CA LEU A 65 5.42 3.92 -15.27
C LEU A 65 6.89 4.03 -14.89
N ASP A 66 7.24 5.08 -14.17
CA ASP A 66 8.56 5.20 -13.57
C ASP A 66 8.77 3.99 -12.63
N ASP A 67 9.92 3.32 -12.71
CA ASP A 67 10.23 2.11 -11.93
C ASP A 67 10.04 2.33 -10.42
N SER A 68 10.15 3.60 -9.97
CA SER A 68 9.85 4.04 -8.61
C SER A 68 8.40 3.78 -8.17
N TRP A 69 7.44 3.71 -9.10
CA TRP A 69 6.02 3.44 -8.81
C TRP A 69 5.74 1.97 -8.46
N LEU A 70 6.53 1.07 -9.04
CA LEU A 70 6.38 -0.39 -8.92
C LEU A 70 7.37 -1.00 -7.92
N SER A 71 8.21 -0.16 -7.31
CA SER A 71 9.03 -0.55 -6.17
C SER A 71 8.17 -1.13 -5.04
N ALA A 72 8.72 -2.09 -4.31
CA ALA A 72 8.10 -2.66 -3.11
C ALA A 72 7.91 -1.61 -2.00
N ASP A 73 8.62 -0.48 -2.06
CA ASP A 73 8.44 0.66 -1.16
C ASP A 73 7.38 1.67 -1.64
N SER A 74 6.60 1.31 -2.66
CA SER A 74 5.55 2.18 -3.19
C SER A 74 4.36 2.30 -2.23
N PHE A 75 3.66 3.44 -2.31
CA PHE A 75 2.38 3.62 -1.60
C PHE A 75 1.36 2.52 -1.95
N LEU A 76 1.42 2.00 -3.19
CA LEU A 76 0.50 0.97 -3.66
C LEU A 76 0.77 -0.36 -2.97
N HIS A 77 2.04 -0.74 -2.78
CA HIS A 77 2.40 -1.95 -2.05
C HIS A 77 1.82 -1.93 -0.62
N ARG A 78 2.01 -0.82 0.11
CA ARG A 78 1.44 -0.64 1.46
C ARG A 78 -0.09 -0.75 1.47
N LEU A 79 -0.78 -0.01 0.61
CA LEU A 79 -2.25 -0.06 0.51
C LEU A 79 -2.78 -1.45 0.15
N CYS A 80 -2.12 -2.14 -0.78
CA CYS A 80 -2.50 -3.49 -1.15
C CYS A 80 -2.26 -4.48 0.00
N LYS A 81 -1.13 -4.39 0.70
CA LYS A 81 -0.81 -5.24 1.85
C LYS A 81 -1.89 -5.13 2.92
N ASP A 82 -2.20 -3.91 3.36
CA ASP A 82 -3.17 -3.67 4.42
C ASP A 82 -4.58 -4.14 4.02
N PHE A 83 -4.99 -3.85 2.78
CA PHE A 83 -6.30 -4.28 2.30
C PHE A 83 -6.41 -5.80 2.12
N PHE A 84 -5.34 -6.48 1.68
CA PHE A 84 -5.34 -7.94 1.55
C PHE A 84 -5.43 -8.62 2.91
N LEU A 85 -4.71 -8.10 3.91
CA LEU A 85 -4.82 -8.58 5.29
C LEU A 85 -6.24 -8.37 5.82
N LEU A 86 -6.79 -7.18 5.64
CA LEU A 86 -8.15 -6.85 6.05
C LEU A 86 -9.20 -7.79 5.42
N VAL A 87 -9.12 -8.05 4.11
CA VAL A 87 -10.02 -8.97 3.41
C VAL A 87 -9.85 -10.42 3.88
N GLN A 88 -8.64 -10.80 4.29
CA GLN A 88 -8.34 -12.13 4.79
C GLN A 88 -8.84 -12.34 6.23
N GLU A 89 -8.75 -11.32 7.08
CA GLU A 89 -9.18 -11.36 8.48
C GLU A 89 -10.70 -11.17 8.64
N ALA A 90 -11.38 -10.66 7.61
CA ALA A 90 -12.83 -10.47 7.62
C ALA A 90 -13.58 -11.80 7.79
N SER A 91 -14.48 -11.86 8.79
CA SER A 91 -15.28 -13.06 9.07
C SER A 91 -16.28 -13.41 7.97
N VAL A 92 -16.80 -12.39 7.29
CA VAL A 92 -17.76 -12.52 6.18
C VAL A 92 -17.34 -11.57 5.08
N VAL A 93 -17.04 -12.12 3.90
CA VAL A 93 -16.66 -11.34 2.73
C VAL A 93 -17.45 -11.83 1.51
N ASP A 94 -17.83 -10.89 0.67
CA ASP A 94 -18.43 -11.19 -0.63
C ASP A 94 -17.47 -12.03 -1.48
N GLY A 95 -17.96 -13.14 -2.05
CA GLY A 95 -17.13 -14.09 -2.79
C GLY A 95 -16.49 -13.49 -4.05
N ASP A 96 -17.19 -12.58 -4.73
CA ASP A 96 -16.61 -11.87 -5.86
C ASP A 96 -15.50 -10.94 -5.40
N LEU A 97 -15.74 -10.16 -4.34
CA LEU A 97 -14.72 -9.26 -3.77
C LEU A 97 -13.45 -10.04 -3.40
N LEU A 98 -13.61 -11.17 -2.71
CA LEU A 98 -12.49 -12.05 -2.32
C LEU A 98 -11.75 -12.58 -3.56
N SER A 99 -12.47 -13.08 -4.56
CA SER A 99 -11.87 -13.64 -5.77
C SER A 99 -11.10 -12.59 -6.59
N TRP A 100 -11.61 -11.36 -6.67
CA TRP A 100 -10.96 -10.27 -7.39
C TRP A 100 -9.76 -9.72 -6.63
N THR A 101 -9.84 -9.67 -5.30
CA THR A 101 -8.72 -9.29 -4.45
C THR A 101 -7.56 -10.28 -4.62
N ARG A 102 -7.85 -11.59 -4.64
CA ARG A 102 -6.84 -12.62 -4.94
C ARG A 102 -6.21 -12.46 -6.32
N LYS A 103 -7.00 -12.17 -7.35
CA LYS A 103 -6.48 -11.89 -8.70
C LYS A 103 -5.56 -10.69 -8.76
N VAL A 104 -5.85 -9.63 -7.99
CA VAL A 104 -4.94 -8.47 -7.90
C VAL A 104 -3.65 -8.84 -7.18
N LYS A 105 -3.74 -9.56 -6.05
CA LYS A 105 -2.58 -10.08 -5.33
C LYS A 105 -1.69 -10.90 -6.26
N GLU A 106 -2.23 -11.94 -6.89
CA GLU A 106 -1.51 -12.79 -7.83
C GLU A 106 -0.90 -12.00 -8.99
N LEU A 107 -1.63 -11.00 -9.53
CA LEU A 107 -1.09 -10.16 -10.60
C LEU A 107 0.17 -9.42 -10.14
N LEU A 108 0.13 -8.79 -8.97
CA LEU A 108 1.24 -8.01 -8.43
C LEU A 108 2.43 -8.91 -8.08
N GLU A 109 2.21 -10.05 -7.45
CA GLU A 109 3.26 -11.03 -7.14
C GLU A 109 3.94 -11.56 -8.42
N ASN A 110 3.16 -11.95 -9.43
CA ASN A 110 3.71 -12.51 -10.68
C ASN A 110 4.37 -11.47 -11.61
N SER A 111 3.96 -10.21 -11.51
CA SER A 111 4.47 -9.16 -12.41
C SER A 111 5.63 -8.38 -11.83
N LEU A 112 5.60 -8.12 -10.51
CA LEU A 112 6.56 -7.27 -9.80
C LEU A 112 7.45 -8.05 -8.83
N GLY A 113 7.14 -9.31 -8.54
CA GLY A 113 7.85 -10.09 -7.53
C GLY A 113 7.61 -9.60 -6.10
N TRP A 114 6.52 -8.86 -5.87
CA TRP A 114 6.11 -8.47 -4.51
C TRP A 114 5.72 -9.70 -3.69
N GLU A 115 5.92 -9.64 -2.38
CA GLU A 115 5.54 -10.72 -1.47
C GLU A 115 4.58 -10.18 -0.40
N PHE A 116 3.30 -10.53 -0.53
CA PHE A 116 2.30 -10.19 0.48
C PHE A 116 2.20 -11.36 1.46
N GLN A 117 3.09 -11.35 2.47
CA GLN A 117 3.14 -12.38 3.50
C GLN A 117 1.76 -12.63 4.11
N HIS A 118 1.40 -13.90 4.26
CA HIS A 118 0.31 -14.30 5.14
C HIS A 118 0.77 -14.10 6.57
N SER A 119 -0.05 -13.50 7.42
CA SER A 119 0.11 -13.60 8.87
C SER A 119 -0.09 -15.07 9.29
N SER A 120 0.95 -15.88 9.08
CA SER A 120 1.15 -17.08 9.88
C SER A 120 1.38 -16.55 11.30
N ALA A 121 0.62 -17.06 12.27
CA ALA A 121 0.55 -16.57 13.65
C ALA A 121 1.85 -16.75 14.46
N VAL A 122 3.03 -16.70 13.82
CA VAL A 122 4.36 -16.84 14.40
C VAL A 122 5.36 -15.95 13.64
N ASP A 123 5.06 -14.66 13.49
CA ASP A 123 6.13 -13.69 13.26
C ASP A 123 5.86 -12.41 14.04
N GLY A 124 6.08 -12.52 15.35
CA GLY A 124 6.18 -11.39 16.26
C GLY A 124 7.49 -10.63 16.08
N MET A 125 7.82 -10.26 14.85
CA MET A 125 8.89 -9.33 14.54
C MET A 125 8.27 -8.14 13.83
N TYR A 126 7.89 -7.18 14.67
CA TYR A 126 7.66 -5.79 14.34
C TYR A 126 8.63 -5.37 13.23
N PHE A 127 8.12 -5.18 12.01
CA PHE A 127 8.78 -4.27 11.08
C PHE A 127 8.66 -2.89 11.72
N GLU A 128 9.74 -2.48 12.36
CA GLU A 128 9.92 -1.21 13.05
C GLU A 128 10.00 -0.09 12.00
N GLU A 129 8.89 0.20 11.31
CA GLU A 129 8.71 1.38 10.46
C GLU A 129 7.96 2.51 11.21
N GLY A 130 7.70 2.32 12.51
CA GLY A 130 6.95 3.25 13.36
C GLY A 130 7.76 4.39 13.98
N ASP A 131 9.09 4.43 13.80
CA ASP A 131 9.95 5.44 14.43
C ASP A 131 9.98 6.78 13.66
N GLU A 132 9.37 6.88 12.48
CA GLU A 132 9.31 8.13 11.70
C GLU A 132 8.52 9.25 12.44
N TYR A 133 7.66 8.89 13.39
CA TYR A 133 6.82 9.82 14.15
C TYR A 133 7.06 9.80 15.67
N ALA A 134 8.14 9.17 16.15
CA ALA A 134 8.46 9.19 17.56
C ALA A 134 8.85 10.62 18.00
N PRO A 135 8.29 11.14 19.10
CA PRO A 135 8.66 12.45 19.60
C PRO A 135 10.12 12.44 20.05
N VAL A 136 10.92 13.38 19.54
CA VAL A 136 12.30 13.59 19.99
C VAL A 136 12.26 14.00 21.47
N VAL A 137 12.87 13.19 22.33
CA VAL A 137 13.01 13.49 23.76
C VAL A 137 14.24 14.39 23.93
N GLU A 138 14.01 15.69 24.16
CA GLU A 138 15.07 16.62 24.58
C GLU A 138 15.32 16.45 26.08
N MET A 139 16.52 15.98 26.44
CA MET A 139 16.97 15.95 27.84
C MET A 139 17.28 17.40 28.26
N LEU A 140 16.45 18.00 29.10
CA LEU A 140 16.78 19.26 29.74
C LEU A 140 17.90 18.99 30.75
N ASP A 141 19.04 19.66 30.57
CA ASP A 141 20.17 19.58 31.50
C ASP A 141 19.69 19.92 32.92
N GLU A 142 19.84 18.97 33.85
CA GLU A 142 19.48 19.17 35.26
C GLU A 142 20.38 20.27 35.87
N PRO A 143 19.81 21.22 36.64
CA PRO A 143 20.61 22.24 37.29
C PRO A 143 21.54 21.61 38.33
N SER A 144 22.85 21.81 38.13
CA SER A 144 23.90 21.41 39.06
C SER A 144 23.63 22.00 40.45
N THR A 145 23.23 21.14 41.38
CA THR A 145 23.05 21.50 42.79
C THR A 145 24.40 21.39 43.48
N ASP A 146 25.21 22.46 43.43
CA ASP A 146 26.39 22.60 44.30
C ASP A 146 25.94 22.94 45.72
N GLU A 147 25.59 21.92 46.51
CA GLU A 147 25.61 22.01 47.97
C GLU A 147 26.98 21.52 48.48
N ALA A 148 27.97 22.41 48.45
CA ALA A 148 29.18 22.24 49.24
C ALA A 148 28.94 22.80 50.65
N ALA A 149 28.28 22.00 51.49
CA ALA A 149 28.35 22.14 52.93
C ALA A 149 29.68 21.57 53.43
N SER A 150 30.57 22.41 53.97
CA SER A 150 31.59 21.97 54.93
C SER A 150 32.03 23.13 55.81
N ALA A 151 32.06 22.82 57.10
CA ALA A 151 32.38 23.65 58.26
C ALA A 151 33.85 24.04 58.36
#